data_AF-A0A657B8T3-F1
#
_entry.id   AF-A0A657B8T3-F1
#
_cell.length_a   1.000
_cell.length_b   1.000
_cell.length_c   1.000
_cell.angle_alpha   90.00
_cell.angle_beta   90.00
_cell.angle_gamma   90.00
#
_symmetry.space_group_name_H-M   'P 1'
#
loop_
_entity.id
_entity.type
_entity.pdbx_description
1 polymer ?
#
loop_
_entity_poly.entity_id
_entity_poly.type
_entity_poly.pdbx_seq_one_letter_code
_entity_poly.pdbx_strand_id
1 'polypeptide(L)'
;MGVESNTIKLVSRLIEKTDCLVVSLVALRRDDGTGFDMVFRKADPEIYSSDLLTSVTAMNRTVEACVRDRPEQYQWEYKRFKDARKGSRHTYGP
;
A
#
# COMPACT_ATOMS: atom_id res chain seq x y z
N MET A 1 -2.75 8.57 -7.21
CA MET A 1 -2.88 7.11 -7.43
C MET A 1 -2.78 6.86 -8.93
N GLY A 2 -2.20 5.73 -9.36
CA GLY A 2 -2.05 5.41 -10.79
C GLY A 2 -0.67 5.65 -11.41
N VAL A 3 0.37 5.85 -10.57
CA VAL A 3 1.76 5.79 -11.02
C VAL A 3 2.31 4.41 -10.65
N GLU A 4 3.00 3.76 -11.58
CA GLU A 4 3.71 2.51 -11.29
C GLU A 4 4.63 2.70 -10.09
N SER A 5 4.79 1.66 -9.27
CA SER A 5 5.62 1.72 -8.07
C SER A 5 6.27 0.36 -7.82
N ASN A 6 7.53 0.41 -7.40
CA ASN A 6 8.24 -0.78 -6.96
C ASN A 6 7.56 -1.35 -5.72
N THR A 7 7.09 -2.58 -5.85
CA THR A 7 6.21 -3.20 -4.86
C THR A 7 6.81 -4.52 -4.40
N ILE A 8 6.98 -4.69 -3.09
CA ILE A 8 7.54 -5.92 -2.52
C ILE A 8 6.59 -7.10 -2.76
N LYS A 9 7.15 -8.27 -3.02
CA LYS A 9 6.40 -9.51 -3.34
C LYS A 9 6.11 -10.38 -2.11
N LEU A 10 6.51 -9.92 -0.91
CA LEU A 10 6.48 -10.72 0.31
C LEU A 10 5.07 -11.18 0.66
N VAL A 11 4.08 -10.27 0.59
CA VAL A 11 2.68 -10.58 0.94
C VAL A 11 2.12 -11.64 0.01
N SER A 12 2.27 -11.48 -1.32
CA SER A 12 1.83 -12.48 -2.31
C SER A 12 2.45 -13.86 -2.05
N ARG A 13 3.75 -13.91 -1.70
CA ARG A 13 4.44 -15.18 -1.38
C ARG A 13 3.97 -15.81 -0.08
N LEU A 14 3.58 -15.02 0.91
CA LEU A 14 3.04 -15.55 2.16
C LEU A 14 1.65 -16.15 1.94
N ILE A 15 0.80 -15.47 1.17
CA ILE A 15 -0.51 -16.00 0.76
C ILE A 15 -0.34 -17.35 0.06
N GLU A 16 0.52 -17.41 -0.96
CA GLU A 16 0.77 -18.64 -1.73
C GLU A 16 1.20 -19.82 -0.84
N LYS A 17 1.99 -19.55 0.21
CA LYS A 17 2.51 -20.59 1.09
C LYS A 17 1.58 -21.02 2.22
N THR A 18 0.64 -20.18 2.60
CA THR A 18 -0.09 -20.36 3.87
C THR A 18 -1.60 -20.30 3.73
N ASP A 19 -2.12 -19.85 2.59
CA ASP A 19 -3.54 -19.60 2.37
C ASP A 19 -4.14 -18.66 3.44
N CYS A 20 -3.32 -17.73 3.93
CA CYS A 20 -3.72 -16.83 5.01
C CYS A 20 -4.68 -15.75 4.53
N LEU A 21 -5.51 -15.25 5.45
CA LEU A 21 -6.30 -14.04 5.23
C LEU A 21 -5.41 -12.80 5.33
N VAL A 22 -5.64 -11.84 4.45
CA VAL A 22 -4.99 -10.53 4.46
C VAL A 22 -5.96 -9.44 4.92
N VAL A 23 -5.51 -8.68 5.90
CA VAL A 23 -6.20 -7.53 6.47
C VAL A 23 -5.25 -6.34 6.41
N SER A 24 -5.73 -5.20 5.93
CA SER A 24 -5.01 -3.94 6.06
C SER A 24 -5.32 -3.30 7.41
N LEU A 25 -4.32 -2.63 7.97
CA LEU A 25 -4.41 -1.95 9.26
C LEU A 25 -3.83 -0.54 9.13
N VAL A 26 -4.54 0.43 9.69
CA VAL A 26 -4.04 1.79 9.87
C VAL A 26 -4.27 2.22 11.31
N ALA A 27 -3.27 2.85 11.92
CA ALA A 27 -3.43 3.59 13.17
C ALA A 27 -3.55 5.08 12.83
N LEU A 28 -4.75 5.64 12.96
CA LEU A 28 -5.02 7.04 12.65
C LEU A 28 -4.94 7.86 13.93
N ARG A 29 -4.07 8.88 13.95
CA ARG A 29 -3.97 9.80 15.09
C ARG A 29 -5.27 10.59 15.21
N ARG A 30 -5.81 10.68 16.42
CA ARG A 30 -6.98 11.51 16.71
C ARG A 30 -6.62 12.99 16.67
N ASP A 31 -7.56 13.80 16.22
CA ASP A 31 -7.37 15.24 16.02
C ASP A 31 -7.16 15.97 17.36
N ASP A 32 -7.74 15.45 18.44
CA ASP A 32 -7.58 15.94 19.82
C ASP A 32 -6.24 15.52 20.48
N GLY A 33 -5.43 14.71 19.80
CA GLY A 33 -4.14 14.23 20.29
C GLY A 33 -4.22 13.18 21.41
N THR A 34 -5.41 12.64 21.72
CA THR A 34 -5.60 11.70 22.84
C THR A 34 -5.18 10.27 22.54
N GLY A 35 -4.85 9.94 21.28
CA GLY A 35 -4.42 8.61 20.90
C GLY A 35 -4.64 8.31 19.43
N PHE A 36 -4.95 7.04 19.14
CA PHE A 36 -5.11 6.51 17.79
C PHE A 36 -6.37 5.66 17.66
N ASP A 37 -7.02 5.74 16.51
CA ASP A 37 -8.05 4.80 16.09
C ASP A 37 -7.44 3.72 15.19
N MET A 38 -7.67 2.46 15.55
CA MET A 38 -7.18 1.30 14.79
C MET A 38 -8.24 0.89 13.78
N VAL A 39 -7.92 0.98 12.49
CA VAL A 39 -8.85 0.69 11.40
C VAL A 39 -8.39 -0.56 10.65
N PHE A 40 -9.21 -1.60 10.71
CA PHE A 40 -8.98 -2.88 10.04
C PHE A 40 -9.90 -3.01 8.84
N ARG A 41 -9.38 -3.42 7.68
CA ARG A 41 -10.20 -3.66 6.48
C ARG A 41 -9.74 -4.91 5.75
N LYS A 42 -10.68 -5.55 5.06
CA LYS A 42 -10.31 -6.58 4.08
C LYS A 42 -9.43 -5.94 3.00
N ALA A 43 -8.37 -6.64 2.63
CA ALA A 43 -7.60 -6.25 1.44
C ALA A 43 -8.46 -6.41 0.17
N ASP A 44 -8.03 -5.74 -0.89
CA ASP A 44 -8.58 -5.94 -2.23
C ASP A 44 -8.54 -7.44 -2.59
N PRO A 45 -9.66 -8.05 -3.03
CA PRO A 45 -9.76 -9.50 -3.21
C PRO A 45 -8.81 -10.05 -4.27
N GLU A 46 -8.35 -9.23 -5.22
CA GLU A 46 -7.37 -9.66 -6.22
C GLU A 46 -5.97 -9.91 -5.61
N ILE A 47 -5.75 -9.58 -4.33
CA ILE A 47 -4.49 -9.87 -3.63
C ILE A 47 -4.20 -11.39 -3.57
N TYR A 48 -5.23 -12.22 -3.64
CA TYR A 48 -5.14 -13.68 -3.66
C TYR A 48 -4.92 -14.26 -5.07
N SER A 49 -4.80 -13.42 -6.09
CA SER A 49 -4.50 -13.86 -7.47
C SER A 49 -3.17 -14.62 -7.54
N SER A 50 -3.16 -15.72 -8.30
CA SER A 50 -1.94 -16.45 -8.65
C SER A 50 -1.06 -15.69 -9.65
N ASP A 51 -1.63 -14.78 -10.45
CA ASP A 51 -0.84 -13.82 -11.21
C ASP A 51 -0.23 -12.77 -10.26
N LEU A 52 1.11 -12.74 -10.26
CA LEU A 52 1.88 -11.93 -9.33
C LEU A 52 1.65 -10.43 -9.56
N LEU A 53 1.53 -9.99 -10.81
CA LEU A 53 1.31 -8.57 -11.12
C LEU A 53 -0.04 -8.10 -10.58
N THR A 54 -1.07 -8.91 -10.77
CA THR A 54 -2.43 -8.67 -10.24
C THR A 54 -2.41 -8.60 -8.71
N SER A 55 -1.78 -9.57 -8.03
CA SER A 55 -1.68 -9.60 -6.57
C SER A 55 -0.98 -8.35 -5.99
N VAL A 56 0.18 -7.95 -6.54
CA VAL A 56 0.89 -6.76 -6.05
C VAL A 56 0.17 -5.46 -6.40
N THR A 57 -0.58 -5.43 -7.51
CA THR A 57 -1.44 -4.29 -7.86
C THR A 57 -2.60 -4.15 -6.88
N ALA A 58 -3.22 -5.26 -6.48
CA ALA A 58 -4.24 -5.29 -5.43
C ALA A 58 -3.70 -4.83 -4.07
N MET A 59 -2.45 -5.19 -3.73
CA MET A 59 -1.79 -4.66 -2.54
C MET A 59 -1.63 -3.13 -2.62
N ASN A 60 -1.24 -2.59 -3.78
CA ASN A 60 -1.17 -1.14 -3.98
C ASN A 60 -2.54 -0.47 -3.83
N ARG A 61 -3.61 -1.01 -4.43
CA ARG A 61 -4.98 -0.51 -4.26
C ARG A 61 -5.45 -0.55 -2.80
N THR A 62 -5.02 -1.57 -2.06
CA THR A 62 -5.30 -1.69 -0.62
C THR A 62 -4.61 -0.58 0.18
N VAL A 63 -3.33 -0.28 -0.11
CA VAL A 63 -2.61 0.84 0.52
C VAL A 63 -3.25 2.17 0.14
N GLU A 64 -3.58 2.34 -1.14
CA GLU A 64 -4.26 3.51 -1.68
C GLU A 64 -5.58 3.79 -0.94
N ALA A 65 -6.43 2.77 -0.74
CA ALA A 65 -7.66 2.90 0.02
C ALA A 65 -7.41 3.39 1.46
N CYS A 66 -6.37 2.89 2.12
CA CYS A 66 -5.98 3.33 3.47
C CYS A 66 -5.54 4.80 3.50
N VAL A 67 -4.75 5.24 2.51
CA VAL A 67 -4.26 6.62 2.43
C VAL A 67 -5.38 7.62 2.15
N ARG A 68 -6.42 7.22 1.40
CA ARG A 68 -7.51 8.11 0.99
C ARG A 68 -8.30 8.66 2.18
N ASP A 69 -8.34 7.95 3.30
CA ASP A 69 -9.10 8.38 4.48
C ASP A 69 -8.50 9.62 5.16
N ARG A 70 -7.17 9.64 5.31
CA ARG A 70 -6.39 10.69 5.99
C ARG A 70 -5.04 10.88 5.30
N PRO A 71 -5.02 11.45 4.09
CA PRO A 71 -3.79 11.60 3.31
C PRO A 71 -2.73 12.41 4.06
N GLU A 72 -3.12 13.37 4.89
CA GLU A 72 -2.24 14.19 5.71
C GLU A 72 -1.43 13.39 6.76
N GLN A 73 -1.88 12.19 7.13
CA GLN A 73 -1.17 11.32 8.06
C GLN A 73 -0.29 10.26 7.38
N TYR A 74 -0.25 10.23 6.05
CA TYR A 74 0.65 9.34 5.32
C TYR A 74 2.10 9.86 5.36
N GLN A 75 3.06 8.95 5.45
CA GLN A 75 4.50 9.27 5.46
C GLN A 75 5.00 9.64 4.06
N TRP A 76 4.62 10.82 3.55
CA TRP A 76 4.97 11.30 2.19
C TRP A 76 6.46 11.51 1.96
N GLU A 77 7.25 11.64 3.02
CA GLU A 77 8.72 11.71 2.95
C GLU A 77 9.33 10.43 2.35
N TYR A 78 8.63 9.29 2.46
CA TYR A 78 9.06 8.06 1.83
C TYR A 78 8.98 8.17 0.30
N LYS A 79 10.13 8.03 -0.36
CA LYS A 79 10.26 8.14 -1.83
C LYS A 79 9.72 6.90 -2.57
N ARG A 80 8.44 6.58 -2.39
CA ARG A 80 7.73 5.40 -2.91
C ARG A 80 7.83 5.20 -4.44
N PHE A 81 7.89 6.28 -5.20
CA PHE A 81 7.90 6.25 -6.66
C PHE A 81 9.32 6.40 -7.23
N LYS A 82 10.35 6.29 -6.38
CA LYS A 82 11.73 6.42 -6.81
C LYS A 82 12.04 5.26 -7.75
N ASP A 83 12.63 5.58 -8.89
CA ASP A 83 13.02 4.63 -9.93
C ASP A 83 11.85 3.78 -10.46
N ALA A 84 10.61 4.22 -10.26
CA ALA A 84 9.44 3.43 -10.63
C ALA A 84 9.18 3.41 -12.15
N ARG A 85 9.82 4.29 -12.91
CA ARG A 85 9.83 4.27 -14.38
C ARG A 85 11.26 4.35 -14.89
N LYS A 86 11.70 3.33 -15.62
CA LYS A 86 12.98 3.39 -16.36
C LYS A 86 12.88 4.46 -17.45
N GLY A 87 13.77 5.45 -17.41
CA GLY A 87 13.85 6.51 -18.43
C GLY A 87 12.88 7.69 -18.24
N SER A 88 12.12 7.77 -17.15
CA SER A 88 11.30 8.96 -16.87
C SER A 88 12.11 10.08 -16.22
N ARG A 89 11.64 11.32 -16.41
CA ARG A 89 12.08 12.51 -15.65
C ARG A 89 12.12 12.20 -14.15
N HIS A 90 13.11 12.74 -13.44
CA HIS A 90 13.29 12.52 -12.00
C HIS A 90 11.99 12.81 -11.24
N THR A 91 11.47 11.81 -10.51
CA THR A 91 10.15 11.89 -9.85
C THR A 91 10.17 12.77 -8.60
N TYR A 92 11.35 12.98 -8.04
CA TYR A 92 11.59 13.84 -6.88
C TYR A 92 12.54 14.97 -7.30
N GLY A 93 12.50 16.10 -6.58
CA GLY A 93 13.45 17.19 -6.77
C GLY A 93 14.91 16.75 -6.53
N PRO A 94 15.89 17.64 -6.80
CA PRO A 94 17.30 17.37 -6.55
C PRO A 94 17.59 16.95 -5.10
#